data_AF-A0A3D0VXK1-F1
#
_entry.id   AF-A0A3D0VXK1-F1
#
_cell.length_a   1.000
_cell.length_b   1.000
_cell.length_c   1.000
_cell.angle_alpha   90.00
_cell.angle_beta   90.00
_cell.angle_gamma   90.00
#
_symmetry.space_group_name_H-M   'P 1'
#
loop_
_entity.id
_entity.type
_entity.pdbx_description
1 polymer ?
#
loop_
_entity_poly.entity_id
_entity_poly.type
_entity_poly.pdbx_seq_one_letter_code
_entity_poly.pdbx_strand_id
1 'polypeptide(L)' 'MYADMLDTIGFVSKYDPELGSAMQEELARQRRNIELIASENLVSPAVMAAMGSVLTNKYAEGY' A
#
# COMPACT_ATOMS: atom_id res chain seq x y z
N MET A 1 1.39 3.84 15.96
CA MET A 1 0.97 4.60 14.77
C MET A 1 0.36 3.73 13.66
N TYR A 2 0.49 2.39 13.70
CA TYR A 2 -0.02 1.49 12.63
C TYR A 2 -1.13 0.54 13.08
N ALA A 3 -1.69 0.69 14.29
CA ALA A 3 -2.66 -0.27 14.83
C ALA A 3 -4.02 -0.26 14.08
N ASP A 4 -4.37 0.87 13.45
CA ASP A 4 -5.66 1.05 12.78
C ASP A 4 -5.59 0.89 11.25
N MET A 5 -4.39 0.70 10.69
CA MET A 5 -4.24 0.40 9.27
C MET A 5 -4.44 -1.11 9.12
N LEU A 6 -5.50 -1.53 8.42
CA LEU A 6 -5.67 -2.91 7.97
C LEU A 6 -4.32 -3.44 7.51
N ASP A 7 -3.87 -4.56 8.07
CA ASP A 7 -2.68 -5.28 7.62
C ASP A 7 -2.92 -5.73 6.17
N THR A 8 -2.68 -4.83 5.22
CA THR A 8 -3.01 -5.03 3.81
C THR A 8 -2.14 -6.12 3.22
N ILE A 9 -0.86 -6.17 3.61
CA ILE A 9 0.06 -7.22 3.17
C ILE A 9 -0.40 -8.57 3.72
N GLY A 10 -0.74 -8.67 5.00
CA GLY A 10 -1.25 -9.91 5.59
C GLY A 10 -2.62 -10.32 5.02
N PHE A 11 -3.48 -9.37 4.68
CA PHE A 11 -4.74 -9.65 4.00
C PHE A 11 -4.50 -10.25 2.61
N VAL A 12 -3.65 -9.62 1.78
CA VAL A 12 -3.27 -10.14 0.46
C VAL A 12 -2.63 -11.51 0.60
N SER A 13 -1.71 -11.70 1.55
CA SER A 13 -0.98 -12.96 1.78
C SER A 13 -1.90 -14.16 2.05
N LYS A 14 -3.09 -13.95 2.63
CA LYS A 14 -4.07 -15.03 2.86
C LYS A 14 -4.67 -15.58 1.58
N TYR A 15 -4.73 -14.77 0.52
CA TYR A 15 -5.29 -15.15 -0.77
C TYR A 15 -4.21 -15.42 -1.82
N ASP A 16 -3.10 -14.70 -1.73
CA ASP A 16 -1.94 -14.82 -2.60
C ASP A 16 -0.64 -14.68 -1.78
N PRO A 17 -0.10 -15.81 -1.29
CA PRO A 17 1.12 -15.82 -0.48
C PRO A 17 2.38 -15.35 -1.23
N GLU A 18 2.45 -15.58 -2.54
CA GLU A 18 3.60 -15.18 -3.36
C GLU A 18 3.63 -13.66 -3.49
N LEU A 19 2.49 -13.04 -3.85
CA LEU A 19 2.37 -11.60 -3.90
C LEU A 19 2.59 -10.96 -2.51
N GLY A 20 2.03 -11.57 -1.47
CA GLY A 20 2.25 -11.13 -0.09
C GLY A 20 3.74 -11.09 0.30
N SER A 21 4.51 -12.11 -0.08
CA SER A 21 5.97 -12.15 0.14
C SER A 21 6.67 -11.02 -0.59
N ALA A 22 6.36 -10.81 -1.88
CA ALA A 22 6.95 -9.73 -2.66
C ALA A 22 6.66 -8.34 -2.07
N MET A 23 5.44 -8.11 -1.55
CA MET A 23 5.08 -6.87 -0.86
C MET A 23 5.90 -6.65 0.42
N GLN A 24 6.14 -7.71 1.22
CA GLN A 24 6.99 -7.62 2.41
C GLN A 24 8.45 -7.30 2.06
N GLU A 25 8.97 -7.94 1.01
CA GLU A 25 10.34 -7.71 0.54
C GLU A 25 10.54 -6.26 0.09
N GLU A 26 9.57 -5.68 -0.63
CA GLU A 26 9.61 -4.28 -1.05
C GLU A 26 9.51 -3.32 0.14
N LEU A 27 8.63 -3.58 1.11
CA LEU A 27 8.57 -2.79 2.34
C LEU A 27 9.93 -2.81 3.08
N ALA A 28 10.57 -3.98 3.14
CA ALA A 28 11.89 -4.11 3.74
C ALA A 28 12.98 -3.40 2.91
N ARG A 29 12.87 -3.35 1.58
CA ARG A 29 13.77 -2.60 0.70
C ARG A 29 13.68 -1.10 0.99
N GLN A 30 12.47 -0.53 0.96
CA GLN A 30 12.24 0.91 1.20
C GLN A 30 12.70 1.35 2.59
N ARG A 31 12.57 0.50 3.62
CA ARG A 31 13.01 0.81 4.99
C ARG A 31 14.51 0.78 5.20
N ARG A 32 15.24 0.01 4.38
CA ARG A 32 16.69 -0.20 4.54
C ARG A 32 17.53 0.75 3.69
N ASN A 33 16.96 1.30 2.62
CA ASN A 33 17.68 2.15 1.68
C ASN A 33 17.48 3.63 1.96
N ILE A 34 18.48 4.43 1.57
CA ILE A 34 18.33 5.87 1.42
C ILE A 34 17.88 6.12 -0.01
N GLU A 35 16.63 6.55 -0.19
CA GLU A 35 16.07 6.85 -1.51
C GLU A 35 16.48 8.26 -1.93
N LEU A 36 17.29 8.37 -2.99
CA LEU A 36 17.87 9.63 -3.49
C LEU A 36 17.28 10.07 -4.84
N ILE A 37 16.32 9.33 -5.37
CA ILE A 37 15.65 9.69 -6.61
C ILE A 37 14.68 10.84 -6.30
N ALA A 38 14.99 12.03 -6.81
CA ALA A 38 14.26 13.26 -6.48
C ALA A 38 12.76 13.24 -6.83
N SER A 39 12.35 12.38 -7.75
CA SER A 39 10.95 12.21 -8.16
C SER A 39 10.18 11.18 -7.35
N GLU A 40 10.83 10.37 -6.52
CA GLU A 40 10.18 9.38 -5.66
C GLU A 40 9.77 9.98 -4.32
N ASN A 41 8.75 9.38 -3.69
CA ASN A 41 8.24 9.83 -2.40
C ASN A 41 7.51 8.70 -1.64
N LEU A 42 7.36 8.85 -0.33
CA LEU A 42 6.57 7.96 0.52
C LEU A 42 5.27 8.65 0.92
N VAL A 43 4.13 8.10 0.49
CA VAL A 43 2.81 8.68 0.78
C VAL A 43 2.41 8.50 2.24
N SER A 44 1.51 9.35 2.73
CA SER A 44 0.99 9.23 4.09
C SER A 44 0.03 8.02 4.23
N PRO A 45 -0.14 7.47 5.46
CA PRO A 45 -1.11 6.41 5.71
C PRO A 45 -2.55 6.77 5.31
N ALA A 46 -2.93 8.05 5.44
CA ALA A 46 -4.26 8.53 5.05
C ALA A 46 -4.49 8.40 3.54
N VAL A 47 -3.47 8.71 2.72
CA VAL A 47 -3.53 8.53 1.26
C VAL A 47 -3.67 7.04 0.92
N MET A 48 -2.86 6.17 1.55
CA MET A 48 -2.97 4.72 1.32
C MET A 48 -4.36 4.16 1.68
N ALA A 49 -4.95 4.61 2.80
CA ALA A 49 -6.28 4.20 3.21
C ALA A 49 -7.38 4.65 2.23
N ALA A 50 -7.29 5.87 1.70
CA ALA A 50 -8.23 6.36 0.70
C ALA A 50 -8.16 5.54 -0.61
N MET A 51 -6.96 5.18 -1.05
CA MET A 51 -6.74 4.37 -2.26
C MET A 51 -7.31 2.96 -2.16
N GLY A 52 -7.33 2.37 -0.95
CA GLY A 52 -7.92 1.04 -0.70
C GLY A 52 -9.41 1.07 -0.30
N SER A 53 -10.10 2.20 -0.48
CA SER A 53 -11.48 2.38 0.01
C SER A 53 -12.55 1.92 -0.99
N VAL A 54 -13.81 1.90 -0.52
CA VAL A 54 -15.00 1.55 -1.33
C VAL A 54 -15.17 2.41 -2.59
N LEU A 55 -14.48 3.56 -2.69
CA LEU A 55 -14.50 4.42 -3.88
C LEU A 55 -14.10 3.65 -5.15
N THR A 56 -13.24 2.64 -5.04
CA THR A 56 -12.82 1.81 -6.19
C THR A 56 -13.96 1.01 -6.82
N ASN A 57 -15.05 0.77 -6.10
CA ASN A 57 -16.17 -0.02 -6.62
C ASN A 57 -17.12 0.81 -7.50
N LYS A 58 -16.96 2.14 -7.47
CA LYS A 58 -17.95 3.04 -8.06
C LYS A 58 -17.57 3.40 -9.49
N TYR A 59 -18.48 3.09 -10.42
CA TYR A 59 -18.49 3.69 -11.75
C TYR A 59 -19.22 5.05 -11.69
N ALA A 60 -18.56 6.13 -12.13
CA ALA A 60 -19.04 7.51 -12.03
C ALA A 60 -18.72 8.30 -13.30
N GLU A 61 -19.62 8.23 -14.29
CA GLU A 61 -19.56 9.05 -15.50
C GLU A 61 -20.18 10.43 -15.29
N GLY A 62 -19.69 11.43 -16.03
CA GLY A 62 -20.14 12.82 -15.92
C GLY A 62 -19.39 13.63 -14.86
N TYR A 63 -19.86 14.85 -14.61
CA TYR A 63 -19.39 15.77 -13.57
C TYR A 63 -20.55 16.29 -12.73
#